data_AF-A0A401TXV9-F1
#
_entry.id   AF-A0A401TXV9-F1
#
_cell.length_a   1.000
_cell.length_b   1.000
_cell.length_c   1.000
_cell.angle_alpha   90.00
_cell.angle_beta   90.00
_cell.angle_gamma   90.00
#
_symmetry.space_group_name_H-M   'P 1'
#
loop_
_entity.id
_entity.type
_entity.pdbx_description
1 polymer ?
#
loop_
_entity_poly.entity_id
_entity_poly.type
_entity_poly.pdbx_seq_one_letter_code
_entity_poly.pdbx_strand_id
1 'polypeptide(L)'
;MGLCVWAMGLGEWAMGLGEWDIGLGEWDIGLGVWDIGLGVWDIGLGVWDIGLGVWNIGLGEWNIGLGEWNIGLGEWDMGLGKWDMGLCVWDIGLGEWGIGLGVCDIGQDEWGMGLGKWDIGLGAWDIGLGAWDIGLGEWDMGLCVWVIGLGEWDMGLCMWDIGLGEWDIGLGEWDIGQDEWDIGLG
;
A
#
# COMPACT_ATOMS: atom_id res chain seq x y z
N MET A 1 31.05 -23.01 -3.26
CA MET A 1 31.01 -21.69 -3.91
C MET A 1 30.48 -20.76 -2.86
N GLY A 2 31.35 -19.96 -2.24
CA GLY A 2 30.93 -19.06 -1.17
C GLY A 2 30.22 -17.87 -1.79
N LEU A 3 29.03 -17.55 -1.28
CA LEU A 3 28.42 -16.24 -1.50
C LEU A 3 29.42 -15.18 -1.04
N CYS A 4 29.58 -14.12 -1.82
CA CYS A 4 30.28 -12.93 -1.34
C CYS A 4 29.46 -12.37 -0.18
N VAL A 5 30.10 -12.03 0.94
CA VAL A 5 29.39 -11.37 2.04
C VAL A 5 28.90 -9.99 1.61
N TRP A 6 29.66 -9.33 0.73
CA TRP A 6 29.35 -8.01 0.17
C TRP A 6 29.50 -8.03 -1.35
N ALA A 7 28.50 -7.52 -2.06
CA ALA A 7 28.56 -7.10 -3.44
C ALA A 7 28.37 -5.57 -3.49
N MET A 8 29.10 -4.91 -4.39
CA MET A 8 28.93 -3.47 -4.64
C MET A 8 29.02 -3.22 -6.15
N GLY A 9 27.97 -2.64 -6.72
CA GLY A 9 27.89 -2.25 -8.12
C GLY A 9 27.91 -0.73 -8.29
N LEU A 10 28.66 -0.24 -9.28
CA LEU A 10 28.66 1.18 -9.67
C LEU A 10 28.64 1.29 -11.19
N GLY A 11 27.74 2.10 -11.74
CA GLY A 11 27.71 2.42 -13.17
C GLY A 11 26.30 2.37 -13.74
N GLU A 12 26.16 2.39 -15.05
CA GLU A 12 24.84 2.34 -15.70
C GLU A 12 24.04 1.08 -15.28
N TRP A 13 24.75 -0.03 -15.06
CA TRP A 13 24.22 -1.30 -14.57
C TRP A 13 24.99 -1.75 -13.34
N ALA A 14 24.31 -1.82 -12.19
CA ALA A 14 24.76 -2.47 -10.98
C ALA A 14 24.04 -3.83 -10.87
N MET A 15 24.80 -4.88 -10.63
CA MET A 15 24.25 -6.21 -10.34
C MET A 15 25.11 -6.86 -9.28
N GLY A 16 24.49 -7.41 -8.25
CA GLY A 16 25.20 -8.14 -7.23
C GLY A 16 24.50 -9.43 -6.80
N LEU A 17 25.24 -10.22 -6.03
CA LEU A 17 24.79 -11.45 -5.43
C LEU A 17 25.62 -11.66 -4.16
N GLY A 18 25.00 -11.48 -3.00
CA GLY A 18 25.70 -11.57 -1.72
C GLY A 18 24.78 -11.58 -0.53
N GLU A 19 25.31 -11.68 0.69
CA GLU A 19 24.47 -11.45 1.88
C GLU A 19 24.02 -9.99 1.94
N TRP A 20 24.91 -9.08 1.53
CA TRP A 20 24.67 -7.66 1.37
C TRP A 20 24.96 -7.25 -0.07
N ASP A 21 24.00 -6.58 -0.70
CA ASP A 21 24.13 -5.97 -2.00
C ASP A 21 23.88 -4.47 -1.92
N ILE A 22 24.66 -3.71 -2.68
CA ILE A 22 24.54 -2.25 -2.78
C ILE A 22 24.87 -1.86 -4.21
N GLY A 23 23.92 -1.34 -4.96
CA GLY A 23 24.18 -0.78 -6.28
C GLY A 23 23.85 0.71 -6.38
N LEU A 24 24.68 1.41 -7.16
CA LEU A 24 24.45 2.80 -7.55
C LEU A 24 24.52 2.89 -9.07
N GLY A 25 23.38 3.12 -9.71
CA GLY A 25 23.31 3.09 -11.16
C GLY A 25 22.01 3.57 -11.76
N GLU A 26 21.88 3.55 -13.09
CA GLU A 26 20.56 3.76 -13.70
C GLU A 26 19.67 2.54 -13.46
N TRP A 27 20.28 1.35 -13.49
CA TRP A 27 19.66 0.08 -13.20
C TRP A 27 20.43 -0.62 -12.09
N ASP A 28 19.73 -1.00 -11.03
CA ASP A 28 20.22 -1.87 -9.99
C ASP A 28 19.39 -3.14 -9.88
N ILE A 29 20.07 -4.26 -9.66
CA ILE A 29 19.47 -5.56 -9.40
C ILE A 29 20.33 -6.27 -8.37
N GLY A 30 19.82 -6.41 -7.16
CA GLY A 30 20.50 -7.16 -6.12
C GLY A 30 19.77 -8.42 -5.68
N LEU A 31 20.59 -9.37 -5.24
CA LEU A 31 20.16 -10.69 -4.80
C LEU A 31 20.85 -11.00 -3.48
N GLY A 32 20.12 -10.96 -2.37
CA GLY A 32 20.75 -11.13 -1.07
C GLY A 32 19.83 -11.27 0.13
N VAL A 33 20.40 -11.17 1.33
CA VAL A 33 19.58 -11.00 2.55
C VAL A 33 19.18 -9.53 2.65
N TRP A 34 20.11 -8.65 2.32
CA TRP A 34 19.93 -7.21 2.26
C TRP A 34 20.27 -6.71 0.86
N ASP A 35 19.36 -5.94 0.28
CA ASP A 35 19.56 -5.21 -0.95
C ASP A 35 19.28 -3.72 -0.73
N ILE A 36 20.10 -2.88 -1.37
CA ILE A 36 19.96 -1.42 -1.34
C ILE A 36 20.36 -0.88 -2.71
N GLY A 37 19.39 -0.41 -3.48
CA GLY A 37 19.65 0.23 -4.76
C GLY A 37 19.30 1.71 -4.79
N LEU A 38 20.21 2.48 -5.39
CA LEU A 38 19.97 3.88 -5.73
C LEU A 38 20.06 4.05 -7.24
N GLY A 39 18.94 4.40 -7.88
CA GLY A 39 18.92 4.51 -9.33
C GLY A 39 17.64 5.00 -9.95
N VAL A 40 17.49 4.81 -11.27
CA VAL A 40 16.20 5.03 -11.93
C VAL A 40 15.32 3.81 -11.73
N TRP A 41 15.91 2.63 -11.82
CA TRP A 41 15.29 1.34 -11.61
C TRP A 41 16.05 0.58 -10.53
N ASP A 42 15.34 0.11 -9.52
CA ASP A 42 15.83 -0.78 -8.50
C ASP A 42 14.94 -2.02 -8.39
N ILE A 43 15.58 -3.19 -8.30
CA ILE A 43 14.93 -4.49 -8.16
C ILE A 43 15.70 -5.32 -7.14
N GLY A 44 15.15 -5.50 -5.94
CA GLY A 44 15.76 -6.34 -4.94
C GLY A 44 15.01 -7.63 -4.65
N LEU A 45 15.78 -8.72 -4.60
CA LEU A 45 15.28 -10.02 -4.13
C LEU A 45 16.01 -10.40 -2.84
N GLY A 46 15.30 -10.42 -1.72
CA GLY A 46 15.94 -10.73 -0.46
C GLY A 46 15.03 -10.78 0.75
N VAL A 47 15.60 -10.68 1.94
CA VAL A 47 14.79 -10.53 3.17
C VAL A 47 14.41 -9.07 3.35
N TRP A 48 15.35 -8.18 3.06
CA TRP A 48 15.21 -6.73 3.12
C TRP A 48 15.59 -6.14 1.76
N ASP A 49 14.69 -5.35 1.20
CA ASP A 49 14.95 -4.53 0.01
C ASP A 49 14.63 -3.06 0.29
N ILE A 50 15.54 -2.17 -0.11
CA ILE A 50 15.41 -0.72 0.01
C ILE A 50 15.79 -0.07 -1.31
N GLY A 51 14.80 0.44 -2.04
CA GLY A 51 15.02 1.16 -3.28
C GLY A 51 14.73 2.64 -3.21
N LEU A 52 15.69 3.44 -3.69
CA LEU A 52 15.49 4.87 -3.93
C LEU A 52 15.66 5.17 -5.42
N GLY A 53 14.56 5.54 -6.08
CA GLY A 53 14.59 5.74 -7.52
C GLY A 53 13.30 6.21 -8.15
N VAL A 54 13.15 6.00 -9.46
CA VAL A 54 11.87 6.26 -10.14
C VAL A 54 10.97 5.03 -10.03
N TRP A 55 11.56 3.84 -10.11
CA TRP A 55 10.91 2.54 -10.04
C TRP A 55 11.63 1.66 -9.03
N ASN A 56 10.93 1.21 -8.00
CA ASN A 56 11.44 0.28 -7.00
C ASN A 56 10.56 -0.97 -6.96
N ILE A 57 11.16 -2.14 -7.06
CA ILE A 57 10.46 -3.43 -6.99
C ILE A 57 11.14 -4.33 -5.98
N GLY A 58 10.49 -4.59 -4.85
CA GLY A 58 11.00 -5.47 -3.81
C GLY A 58 10.26 -6.78 -3.70
N LEU A 59 11.03 -7.88 -3.66
CA LEU A 59 10.54 -9.22 -3.39
C LEU A 59 11.23 -9.78 -2.14
N GLY A 60 10.54 -9.74 -1.00
CA GLY A 60 11.15 -10.09 0.27
C GLY A 60 10.25 -10.08 1.48
N GLU A 61 10.80 -10.25 2.68
CA GLU A 61 10.01 -10.09 3.91
C GLU A 61 9.66 -8.61 4.15
N TRP A 62 10.60 -7.71 3.83
CA TRP A 62 10.50 -6.27 4.05
C TRP A 62 10.94 -5.52 2.79
N ASN A 63 10.04 -4.73 2.22
CA ASN A 63 10.33 -3.87 1.08
C ASN A 63 10.09 -2.41 1.47
N ILE A 64 10.98 -1.51 1.06
CA ILE A 64 10.83 -0.07 1.23
C ILE A 64 11.18 0.59 -0.10
N GLY A 65 10.21 1.28 -0.70
CA GLY A 65 10.39 2.02 -1.94
C GLY A 65 10.18 3.52 -1.75
N LEU A 66 11.16 4.35 -2.14
CA LEU A 66 10.96 5.79 -2.30
C LEU A 66 11.16 6.15 -3.78
N GLY A 67 10.08 6.48 -4.47
CA GLY A 67 10.12 6.71 -5.90
C GLY A 67 8.77 6.94 -6.55
N GLU A 68 8.73 7.29 -7.83
CA GLU A 68 7.46 7.51 -8.53
C GLU A 68 6.57 6.25 -8.53
N TRP A 69 7.18 5.07 -8.58
CA TRP A 69 6.51 3.78 -8.60
C TRP A 69 7.17 2.82 -7.63
N ASN A 70 6.40 2.28 -6.69
CA ASN A 70 6.84 1.27 -5.73
C ASN A 70 5.95 0.03 -5.85
N ILE A 71 6.58 -1.14 -5.80
CA ILE A 71 5.89 -2.43 -5.75
C ILE A 71 6.62 -3.32 -4.75
N GLY A 72 5.95 -3.75 -3.68
CA GLY A 72 6.47 -4.73 -2.75
C GLY A 72 5.64 -6.01 -2.72
N LEU A 73 6.29 -7.16 -2.81
CA LEU A 73 5.69 -8.46 -2.55
C LEU A 73 6.36 -9.09 -1.33
N GLY A 74 5.60 -9.46 -0.29
CA GLY A 74 6.23 -9.82 0.97
C GLY A 74 5.36 -10.00 2.20
N GLU A 75 5.98 -9.79 3.37
CA GLU A 75 5.26 -9.65 4.64
C GLU A 75 4.94 -8.18 4.92
N TRP A 76 5.88 -7.28 4.62
CA TRP A 76 5.78 -5.85 4.86
C TRP A 76 6.21 -5.07 3.62
N ASP A 77 5.38 -4.13 3.19
CA ASP A 77 5.74 -3.12 2.19
C ASP A 77 5.50 -1.71 2.73
N MET A 78 6.30 -0.77 2.22
CA MET A 78 6.16 0.65 2.48
C MET A 78 6.61 1.42 1.25
N GLY A 79 5.65 2.00 0.53
CA GLY A 79 5.92 2.86 -0.62
C GLY A 79 5.65 4.33 -0.34
N LEU A 80 6.55 5.18 -0.83
CA LEU A 80 6.32 6.61 -0.93
C LEU A 80 6.52 7.08 -2.36
N GLY A 81 5.44 7.58 -2.97
CA GLY A 81 5.51 8.36 -4.19
C GLY A 81 4.24 8.35 -4.98
N LYS A 82 4.30 8.32 -6.32
CA LYS A 82 3.09 8.59 -7.10
C LYS A 82 2.15 7.39 -7.12
N TRP A 83 2.74 6.20 -7.27
CA TRP A 83 2.03 4.93 -7.32
C TRP A 83 2.67 3.96 -6.33
N ASP A 84 1.85 3.34 -5.52
CA ASP A 84 2.25 2.27 -4.62
C ASP A 84 1.36 1.04 -4.76
N MET A 85 1.96 -0.14 -4.63
CA MET A 85 1.25 -1.41 -4.72
C MET A 85 1.93 -2.49 -3.88
N GLY A 86 1.34 -2.85 -2.74
CA GLY A 86 1.77 -3.95 -1.92
C GLY A 86 0.91 -5.21 -2.09
N LEU A 87 1.57 -6.35 -2.26
CA LEU A 87 0.96 -7.67 -2.06
C LEU A 87 1.58 -8.32 -0.83
N CYS A 88 1.18 -7.82 0.34
CA CYS A 88 1.85 -8.09 1.60
C CYS A 88 0.91 -8.46 2.73
N VAL A 89 1.43 -8.92 3.87
CA VAL A 89 0.59 -9.05 5.08
C VAL A 89 0.22 -7.64 5.58
N TRP A 90 1.18 -6.73 5.54
CA TRP A 90 1.04 -5.33 5.88
C TRP A 90 1.54 -4.47 4.73
N ASP A 91 0.69 -3.55 4.29
CA ASP A 91 1.03 -2.55 3.30
C ASP A 91 0.82 -1.13 3.86
N ILE A 92 1.70 -0.21 3.50
CA ILE A 92 1.61 1.21 3.85
C ILE A 92 2.01 2.03 2.63
N GLY A 93 1.03 2.66 1.99
CA GLY A 93 1.22 3.52 0.84
C GLY A 93 0.98 5.00 1.13
N LEU A 94 1.80 5.84 0.51
CA LEU A 94 1.69 7.30 0.59
C LEU A 94 1.89 7.91 -0.81
N GLY A 95 0.85 8.48 -1.40
CA GLY A 95 0.92 8.88 -2.80
C GLY A 95 -0.30 9.49 -3.46
N GLU A 96 -0.34 9.40 -4.80
CA GLU A 96 -1.55 9.71 -5.57
C GLU A 96 -2.43 8.46 -5.72
N TRP A 97 -1.82 7.28 -5.86
CA TRP A 97 -2.50 6.02 -6.08
C TRP A 97 -1.88 4.92 -5.21
N GLY A 98 -2.68 4.29 -4.37
CA GLY A 98 -2.28 3.17 -3.52
C GLY A 98 -3.18 1.96 -3.71
N ILE A 99 -2.59 0.76 -3.74
CA ILE A 99 -3.32 -0.51 -3.74
C ILE A 99 -2.63 -1.51 -2.82
N GLY A 100 -3.22 -1.83 -1.68
CA GLY A 100 -2.74 -2.90 -0.82
C GLY A 100 -3.64 -4.13 -0.85
N LEU A 101 -3.06 -5.28 -1.20
CA LEU A 101 -3.73 -6.57 -1.09
C LEU A 101 -3.06 -7.39 0.01
N GLY A 102 -3.76 -7.57 1.13
CA GLY A 102 -3.11 -8.08 2.32
C GLY A 102 -4.00 -8.42 3.49
N VAL A 103 -3.39 -8.51 4.67
CA VAL A 103 -4.15 -8.60 5.93
C VAL A 103 -4.53 -7.20 6.39
N CYS A 104 -3.61 -6.26 6.28
CA CYS A 104 -3.80 -4.87 6.67
C CYS A 104 -3.22 -3.96 5.59
N ASP A 105 -4.03 -3.03 5.11
CA ASP A 105 -3.62 -1.93 4.24
C ASP A 105 -3.85 -0.59 4.96
N ILE A 106 -2.94 0.36 4.74
CA ILE A 106 -3.03 1.73 5.25
C ILE A 106 -2.51 2.67 4.15
N GLY A 107 -3.43 3.38 3.50
CA GLY A 107 -3.12 4.34 2.45
C GLY A 107 -3.29 5.79 2.87
N GLN A 108 -2.37 6.67 2.46
CA GLN A 108 -2.63 8.11 2.38
C GLN A 108 -2.50 8.56 0.94
N ASP A 109 -3.52 8.24 0.15
CA ASP A 109 -3.51 8.35 -1.29
C ASP A 109 -4.69 9.18 -1.80
N GLU A 110 -4.51 9.93 -2.89
CA GLU A 110 -5.66 10.56 -3.55
C GLU A 110 -6.70 9.50 -3.99
N TRP A 111 -6.21 8.33 -4.40
CA TRP A 111 -7.00 7.17 -4.78
C TRP A 111 -6.43 5.90 -4.12
N GLY A 112 -7.10 5.41 -3.08
CA GLY A 112 -6.78 4.18 -2.36
C GLY A 112 -7.70 3.01 -2.72
N MET A 113 -7.19 1.79 -2.61
CA MET A 113 -8.00 0.58 -2.61
C MET A 113 -7.32 -0.53 -1.82
N GLY A 114 -7.87 -0.91 -0.68
CA GLY A 114 -7.40 -2.05 0.09
C GLY A 114 -8.29 -3.28 -0.07
N LEU A 115 -7.65 -4.44 -0.17
CA LEU A 115 -8.29 -5.74 -0.12
C LEU A 115 -7.66 -6.55 1.00
N GLY A 116 -8.35 -6.66 2.12
CA GLY A 116 -7.78 -7.34 3.27
C GLY A 116 -8.70 -7.47 4.46
N LYS A 117 -8.14 -7.85 5.60
CA LYS A 117 -8.92 -7.92 6.82
C LYS A 117 -9.20 -6.52 7.38
N TRP A 118 -8.21 -5.64 7.26
CA TRP A 118 -8.28 -4.26 7.69
C TRP A 118 -7.84 -3.37 6.55
N ASP A 119 -8.64 -2.38 6.25
CA ASP A 119 -8.28 -1.29 5.35
C ASP A 119 -8.51 0.05 6.07
N ILE A 120 -7.60 0.99 5.81
CA ILE A 120 -7.65 2.36 6.32
C ILE A 120 -7.09 3.29 5.23
N GLY A 121 -7.96 3.95 4.48
CA GLY A 121 -7.54 4.95 3.51
C GLY A 121 -7.80 6.39 3.96
N LEU A 122 -6.85 7.26 3.61
CA LEU A 122 -6.89 8.69 3.87
C LEU A 122 -6.70 9.44 2.54
N GLY A 123 -7.77 9.95 1.95
CA GLY A 123 -7.66 10.84 0.79
C GLY A 123 -8.95 11.02 0.01
N ALA A 124 -8.86 11.39 -1.27
CA ALA A 124 -10.05 11.83 -1.99
C ALA A 124 -11.01 10.66 -2.27
N TRP A 125 -10.47 9.48 -2.59
CA TRP A 125 -11.25 8.29 -2.89
C TRP A 125 -10.64 7.08 -2.20
N ASP A 126 -11.45 6.38 -1.41
CA ASP A 126 -11.06 5.14 -0.76
C ASP A 126 -12.08 4.03 -1.06
N ILE A 127 -11.58 2.79 -1.16
CA ILE A 127 -12.41 1.60 -1.38
C ILE A 127 -11.82 0.44 -0.60
N GLY A 128 -12.46 0.06 0.50
CA GLY A 128 -12.06 -1.12 1.27
C GLY A 128 -12.94 -2.35 1.07
N LEU A 129 -12.27 -3.48 0.89
CA LEU A 129 -12.89 -4.77 0.69
C LEU A 129 -12.40 -5.78 1.73
N GLY A 130 -13.32 -6.34 2.52
CA GLY A 130 -13.03 -7.43 3.45
C GLY A 130 -13.78 -7.41 4.78
N ALA A 131 -13.08 -7.22 5.91
CA ALA A 131 -13.72 -7.32 7.23
C ALA A 131 -13.96 -5.96 7.89
N TRP A 132 -12.99 -5.05 7.78
CA TRP A 132 -13.06 -3.72 8.34
C TRP A 132 -12.52 -2.73 7.33
N ASP A 133 -13.26 -1.67 7.13
CA ASP A 133 -12.88 -0.53 6.32
C ASP A 133 -13.10 0.78 7.09
N ILE A 134 -12.18 1.71 6.91
CA ILE A 134 -12.22 3.04 7.51
C ILE A 134 -11.66 4.03 6.48
N GLY A 135 -12.54 4.70 5.73
CA GLY A 135 -12.13 5.77 4.83
C GLY A 135 -12.30 7.16 5.46
N LEU A 136 -11.31 8.01 5.25
CA LEU A 136 -11.39 9.43 5.56
C LEU A 136 -11.08 10.28 4.33
N GLY A 137 -12.11 10.94 3.81
CA GLY A 137 -11.98 12.02 2.83
C GLY A 137 -13.20 12.19 1.94
N GLU A 138 -13.03 12.53 0.67
CA GLU A 138 -14.21 12.98 -0.12
C GLU A 138 -15.19 11.85 -0.41
N TRP A 139 -14.69 10.66 -0.74
CA TRP A 139 -15.48 9.49 -1.08
C TRP A 139 -14.92 8.24 -0.43
N ASP A 140 -15.75 7.53 0.32
CA ASP A 140 -15.48 6.22 0.88
C ASP A 140 -16.49 5.18 0.36
N MET A 141 -16.03 3.94 0.17
CA MET A 141 -16.88 2.82 -0.20
C MET A 141 -16.36 1.51 0.38
N GLY A 142 -17.06 1.02 1.40
CA GLY A 142 -16.73 -0.24 2.05
C GLY A 142 -17.65 -1.40 1.68
N LEU A 143 -17.08 -2.52 1.23
CA LEU A 143 -17.76 -3.81 1.13
C LEU A 143 -17.21 -4.77 2.20
N CYS A 144 -17.53 -4.45 3.45
CA CYS A 144 -16.92 -5.08 4.62
C CYS A 144 -17.94 -5.62 5.61
N VAL A 145 -17.49 -6.20 6.72
CA VAL A 145 -18.39 -6.48 7.85
C VAL A 145 -18.68 -5.17 8.61
N TRP A 146 -17.68 -4.31 8.71
CA TRP A 146 -17.73 -3.00 9.35
C TRP A 146 -17.17 -1.95 8.41
N VAL A 147 -17.90 -0.84 8.27
CA VAL A 147 -17.49 0.34 7.51
C VAL A 147 -17.62 1.55 8.41
N ILE A 148 -16.67 2.47 8.32
CA ILE A 148 -16.70 3.77 8.97
C ILE A 148 -16.16 4.79 7.97
N GLY A 149 -17.04 5.51 7.27
CA GLY A 149 -16.63 6.60 6.40
C GLY A 149 -16.78 7.96 7.07
N LEU A 150 -15.75 8.79 6.86
CA LEU A 150 -15.68 10.15 7.37
C LEU A 150 -15.37 11.12 6.22
N GLY A 151 -16.42 11.72 5.67
CA GLY A 151 -16.31 12.87 4.78
C GLY A 151 -17.50 13.05 3.85
N GLU A 152 -17.31 13.55 2.63
CA GLU A 152 -18.46 14.07 1.86
C GLU A 152 -19.45 12.98 1.46
N TRP A 153 -18.96 11.81 1.06
CA TRP A 153 -19.76 10.68 0.62
C TRP A 153 -19.26 9.37 1.21
N ASP A 154 -20.14 8.66 1.90
CA ASP A 154 -19.91 7.30 2.40
C ASP A 154 -20.93 6.31 1.80
N MET A 155 -20.48 5.08 1.56
CA MET A 155 -21.31 3.97 1.13
C MET A 155 -20.82 2.64 1.71
N GLY A 156 -21.48 2.16 2.76
CA GLY A 156 -21.24 0.82 3.30
C GLY A 156 -22.22 -0.24 2.78
N LEU A 157 -21.67 -1.28 2.18
CA LEU A 157 -22.36 -2.54 1.89
C LEU A 157 -21.93 -3.60 2.91
N CYS A 158 -22.39 -3.45 4.16
CA CYS A 158 -21.79 -4.13 5.29
C CYS A 158 -22.81 -4.65 6.32
N MET A 159 -22.35 -5.22 7.43
CA MET A 159 -23.24 -5.57 8.54
C MET A 159 -23.47 -4.37 9.47
N TRP A 160 -22.45 -3.53 9.60
CA TRP A 160 -22.40 -2.36 10.47
C TRP A 160 -21.78 -1.19 9.74
N ASP A 161 -22.56 -0.13 9.58
CA ASP A 161 -22.15 1.09 8.91
C ASP A 161 -22.21 2.29 9.85
N ILE A 162 -21.26 3.21 9.67
CA ILE A 162 -21.20 4.50 10.37
C ILE A 162 -20.64 5.55 9.41
N GLY A 163 -21.53 6.32 8.76
CA GLY A 163 -21.14 7.49 7.99
C GLY A 163 -21.19 8.80 8.78
N LEU A 164 -20.24 9.67 8.49
CA LEU A 164 -20.14 11.02 9.09
C LEU A 164 -19.64 12.05 8.07
N GLY A 165 -20.57 12.88 7.58
CA GLY A 165 -20.36 14.03 6.71
C GLY A 165 -21.62 14.49 5.98
N GLU A 166 -21.62 14.53 4.64
CA GLU A 166 -22.75 15.11 3.88
C GLU A 166 -23.76 14.06 3.40
N TRP A 167 -23.28 12.94 2.89
CA TRP A 167 -24.09 11.87 2.31
C TRP A 167 -23.62 10.50 2.80
N ASP A 168 -24.57 9.71 3.29
CA ASP A 168 -24.33 8.34 3.75
C ASP A 168 -25.40 7.38 3.21
N ILE A 169 -24.95 6.19 2.79
CA ILE A 169 -25.79 5.10 2.31
C ILE A 169 -25.30 3.78 2.91
N GLY A 170 -25.91 3.37 4.02
CA GLY A 170 -25.69 2.07 4.63
C GLY A 170 -26.70 1.00 4.23
N LEU A 171 -26.19 -0.08 3.63
CA LEU A 171 -26.97 -1.26 3.27
C LEU A 171 -26.51 -2.45 4.11
N GLY A 172 -27.00 -2.48 5.35
CA GLY A 172 -26.61 -3.46 6.36
C GLY A 172 -27.64 -3.69 7.45
N GLU A 173 -27.33 -4.57 8.40
CA GLU A 173 -28.22 -4.80 9.56
C GLU A 173 -28.25 -3.59 10.50
N TRP A 174 -27.16 -2.83 10.55
CA TRP A 174 -27.00 -1.67 11.41
C TRP A 174 -26.38 -0.53 10.62
N ASP A 175 -27.03 0.62 10.69
CA ASP A 175 -26.59 1.84 10.02
C ASP A 175 -26.80 3.04 10.95
N ILE A 176 -25.79 3.90 11.05
CA ILE A 176 -25.75 5.09 11.89
C ILE A 176 -25.05 6.24 11.14
N GLY A 177 -25.84 7.06 10.43
CA GLY A 177 -25.38 8.33 9.87
C GLY A 177 -25.54 9.52 10.81
N GLN A 178 -24.65 10.51 10.72
CA GLN A 178 -24.92 11.90 11.17
C GLN A 178 -24.79 12.90 10.03
N ASP A 179 -25.47 12.59 8.94
CA ASP A 179 -25.29 13.26 7.66
C ASP A 179 -26.44 14.21 7.35
N GLU A 180 -26.21 15.12 6.40
CA GLU A 180 -27.34 15.89 5.84
C GLU A 180 -28.33 14.96 5.12
N TRP A 181 -27.83 13.87 4.54
CA TRP A 181 -28.58 12.87 3.81
C TRP A 181 -28.14 11.45 4.17
N ASP A 182 -28.97 10.75 4.92
CA ASP A 182 -28.74 9.38 5.40
C ASP A 182 -29.81 8.43 4.82
N ILE A 183 -29.39 7.33 4.19
CA ILE A 183 -30.24 6.27 3.66
C ILE A 183 -29.78 4.89 4.15
N GLY A 184 -30.34 4.46 5.30
CA GLY A 184 -30.21 3.09 5.80
C GLY A 184 -31.33 2.11 5.43
N LEU A 185 -30.96 0.89 5.01
CA LEU A 185 -31.89 -0.24 4.84
C LEU A 185 -31.57 -1.39 5.81
N GLY A 186 -32.26 -1.41 6.97
CA GLY A 186 -32.21 -2.50 7.97
C GLY A 186 -33.22 -3.63 7.77
#